data_AF-A0A968D157-F1
#
_entry.id   AF-A0A968D157-F1
#
_cell.length_a   1.000
_cell.length_b   1.000
_cell.length_c   1.000
_cell.angle_alpha   90.00
_cell.angle_beta   90.00
_cell.angle_gamma   90.00
#
_symmetry.space_group_name_H-M   'P 1'
#
loop_
_entity.id
_entity.type
_entity.pdbx_description
1 polymer ?
#
loop_
_entity_poly.entity_id
_entity_poly.type
_entity_poly.pdbx_seq_one_letter_code
_entity_poly.pdbx_strand_id
1 'polypeptide(L)' 'LYAPDTGLVRFGARDYAPATGRWTAKDPILFEGGDTNLYIYVYNNPLSYTDPSGLAPPQN' A
#
# COMPACT_ATOMS: atom_id res chain seq x y z
N LEU A 1 8.39 4.48 7.74
CA LEU A 1 8.70 5.76 8.45
C LEU A 1 7.41 6.57 8.56
N TYR A 2 7.03 7.04 9.76
CA TYR A 2 5.82 7.87 9.93
C TYR A 2 6.17 9.36 9.75
N ALA A 3 5.36 10.09 9.00
CA ALA A 3 5.48 11.52 8.75
C ALA A 3 4.39 12.28 9.55
N PRO A 4 4.72 12.90 10.70
CA PRO A 4 3.71 13.46 11.61
C PRO A 4 2.92 14.65 11.05
N ASP A 5 3.51 15.40 10.13
CA ASP A 5 2.94 16.56 9.45
C ASP A 5 1.82 16.19 8.47
N THR A 6 1.96 15.05 7.80
CA THR A 6 1.00 14.56 6.80
C THR A 6 0.15 13.39 7.30
N GLY A 7 0.56 12.74 8.39
CA GLY A 7 -0.05 11.50 8.89
C GLY A 7 0.21 10.29 7.99
N LEU A 8 1.11 10.40 7.02
CA LEU A 8 1.44 9.33 6.09
C LEU A 8 2.50 8.38 6.67
N VAL A 9 2.49 7.14 6.17
CA VAL A 9 3.48 6.13 6.51
C VAL A 9 4.20 5.70 5.23
N ARG A 10 5.52 5.84 5.18
CA ARG A 10 6.36 5.34 4.08
C ARG A 10 6.57 3.84 4.19
N PHE A 11 6.18 3.12 3.13
CA PHE A 11 6.44 1.70 2.86
C PHE A 11 7.20 1.59 1.54
N GLY A 12 8.50 1.27 1.58
CA GLY A 12 9.32 1.08 0.38
C GLY A 12 9.03 2.11 -0.72
N ALA A 13 8.34 1.65 -1.77
CA ALA A 13 8.03 2.44 -2.97
C ALA A 13 6.87 3.45 -2.81
N ARG A 14 6.01 3.36 -1.79
CA ARG A 14 4.78 4.17 -1.68
C ARG A 14 4.56 4.74 -0.27
N ASP A 15 3.88 5.88 -0.22
CA ASP A 15 3.29 6.42 1.00
C ASP A 15 1.86 5.92 1.17
N TYR A 16 1.57 5.40 2.36
CA TYR A 16 0.25 4.93 2.79
C TYR A 16 -0.43 5.99 3.64
N ALA A 17 -1.72 6.20 3.41
CA ALA A 17 -2.59 7.06 4.22
C ALA A 17 -3.46 6.19 5.14
N PRO A 18 -3.12 6.04 6.44
CA PRO A 18 -3.89 5.21 7.37
C PRO A 18 -5.33 5.71 7.56
N ALA A 19 -5.55 7.02 7.48
CA ALA A 19 -6.87 7.63 7.63
C ALA A 19 -7.88 7.14 6.58
N THR A 20 -7.42 6.78 5.37
CA THR A 20 -8.27 6.32 4.27
C THR A 20 -8.10 4.84 3.94
N GLY A 21 -7.06 4.18 4.47
CA GLY A 21 -6.76 2.79 4.13
C GLY A 21 -6.22 2.62 2.70
N ARG A 22 -5.52 3.62 2.16
CA ARG A 22 -5.12 3.65 0.73
C ARG A 22 -3.66 4.03 0.53
N TRP A 23 -3.10 3.62 -0.60
CA TRP A 23 -1.90 4.23 -1.15
C TRP A 23 -2.19 5.64 -1.64
N THR A 24 -1.24 6.54 -1.45
CA THR A 24 -1.33 7.94 -1.93
C THR A 24 -0.90 8.10 -3.38
N ALA A 25 -0.27 7.07 -3.96
CA ALA A 25 0.17 7.02 -5.34
C ALA A 25 -0.26 5.70 -5.99
N LYS A 26 -0.44 5.75 -7.32
CA LYS A 26 -0.70 4.59 -8.16
C LYS A 26 0.41 3.55 -7.99
N ASP A 27 0.04 2.27 -8.00
CA ASP A 27 0.98 1.15 -8.01
C ASP A 27 2.02 1.26 -9.16
N PRO A 28 3.34 1.32 -8.85
CA PRO A 28 4.39 1.40 -9.86
C PRO A 28 4.46 0.18 -10.77
N ILE A 29 4.04 -0.99 -10.29
CA ILE A 29 4.03 -2.24 -11.08
C ILE A 29 2.66 -2.49 -11.72
N LEU A 30 1.77 -1.50 -11.69
CA LEU A 30 0.44 -1.55 -12.27
C LEU A 30 -0.33 -2.79 -11.79
N PHE A 31 -0.72 -3.67 -12.71
CA PHE A 31 -1.55 -4.84 -12.42
C PHE A 31 -0.72 -6.08 -12.02
N GLU A 32 0.61 -5.99 -12.02
CA GLU A 32 1.47 -7.09 -11.55
C GLU A 32 1.37 -7.29 -10.03
N GLY A 33 0.81 -6.31 -9.29
CA GLY A 33 0.51 -6.42 -7.86
C GLY A 33 -0.69 -7.30 -7.52
N GLY A 34 -1.40 -7.83 -8.54
CA GLY A 34 -2.49 -8.80 -8.36
C GLY A 34 -3.89 -8.19 -8.12
N ASP A 35 -4.00 -6.86 -8.08
CA ASP A 35 -5.28 -6.14 -7.98
C ASP A 35 -5.49 -5.19 -9.16
N THR A 36 -6.75 -4.96 -9.52
CA THR A 36 -7.16 -3.98 -10.54
C THR A 36 -7.23 -2.56 -9.97
N ASN A 37 -7.35 -2.39 -8.66
CA ASN A 37 -7.35 -1.11 -7.99
C ASN A 37 -5.93 -0.71 -7.56
N LEU A 38 -5.32 0.19 -8.34
CA LEU A 38 -3.92 0.61 -8.15
C LEU A 38 -3.65 1.45 -6.89
N TYR A 39 -4.66 1.69 -6.04
CA TYR A 39 -4.55 2.46 -4.79
C TYR A 39 -4.95 1.65 -3.55
N ILE A 40 -5.33 0.38 -3.71
CA ILE A 40 -5.76 -0.47 -2.59
C ILE A 40 -4.58 -0.97 -1.77
N TYR A 41 -4.74 -0.97 -0.46
CA TYR A 41 -3.81 -1.67 0.42
C TYR A 41 -4.28 -3.12 0.59
N VAL A 42 -3.44 -4.07 0.18
CA VAL A 42 -3.55 -5.51 0.47
C VAL A 42 -4.94 -6.12 0.26
N TYR A 43 -5.56 -5.87 -0.90
CA TYR A 43 -6.90 -6.39 -1.25
C TYR A 43 -8.01 -6.00 -0.25
N ASN A 44 -7.85 -4.89 0.48
CA ASN A 44 -8.70 -4.49 1.60
C ASN A 44 -8.77 -5.54 2.74
N ASN A 45 -7.80 -6.45 2.84
CA ASN A 45 -7.72 -7.43 3.92
C ASN A 45 -6.41 -7.30 4.74
N PRO A 46 -6.24 -6.18 5.47
CA PRO A 46 -5.03 -5.89 6.25
C PRO A 46 -4.87 -6.77 7.49
N LEU A 47 -5.89 -7.57 7.85
CA LEU A 47 -5.80 -8.54 8.93
C LEU A 47 -5.08 -9.82 8.48
N SER A 48 -5.13 -10.15 7.18
CA SER A 48 -4.49 -11.35 6.63
C SER A 48 -3.20 -11.05 5.88
N TYR A 49 -3.02 -9.83 5.38
CA TYR A 49 -1.93 -9.48 4.49
C TYR A 49 -1.22 -8.20 4.91
N THR A 50 0.06 -8.10 4.55
CA THR A 50 0.88 -6.90 4.68
C THR A 50 1.65 -6.68 3.38
N ASP A 51 1.96 -5.43 3.03
CA ASP A 51 2.84 -5.11 1.89
C ASP A 51 4.01 -4.23 2.39
N PRO A 52 5.10 -4.84 2.86
CA PRO A 52 6.27 -4.10 3.34
C PRO A 52 7.00 -3.33 2.23
N SER A 53 6.90 -3.80 0.98
CA SER A 53 7.59 -3.23 -0.17
C SER A 53 6.88 -1.99 -0.73
N GLY A 54 5.57 -1.87 -0.47
CA GLY A 54 4.71 -0.93 -1.16
C GLY A 54 4.57 -1.27 -2.65
N LEU A 55 4.61 -2.54 -3.04
CA LEU A 55 4.43 -3.01 -4.42
C LEU A 55 3.38 -4.13 -4.49
N ALA A 56 3.56 -5.19 -3.72
CA ALA A 56 2.60 -6.29 -3.64
C ALA A 56 2.69 -6.99 -2.28
N PRO A 57 1.58 -7.57 -1.78
CA PRO A 57 1.64 -8.50 -0.66
C PRO A 57 2.52 -9.70 -1.00
N PRO A 58 3.27 -10.27 -0.04
CA PRO A 58 3.98 -11.53 -0.25
C PRO A 58 3.01 -12.61 -0.75
N GLN A 59 3.36 -13.23 -1.89
CA GLN A 59 2.68 -14.43 -2.35
C GLN A 59 3.25 -15.60 -1.53
N ASN A 60 2.41 -16.21 -0.69
CA ASN A 60 2.77 -17.43 0.02
C ASN A 60 2.96 -18.60 -0.95
#